data_AF-A0A6N7Y289-F1
#
_entry.id   AF-A0A6N7Y289-F1
#
_cell.length_a   1.000
_cell.length_b   1.000
_cell.length_c   1.000
_cell.angle_alpha   90.00
_cell.angle_beta   90.00
_cell.angle_gamma   90.00
#
_symmetry.space_group_name_H-M   'P 1'
#
loop_
_entity.id
_entity.type
_entity.pdbx_description
1 polymer ?
#
loop_
_entity_poly.entity_id
_entity_poly.type
_entity_poly.pdbx_seq_one_letter_code
_entity_poly.pdbx_strand_id
1 'polypeptide(L)'
;MRTIIKRKQIEAEEVLALIEKVIEAQHKGNAVAFSFSNYGMSVFAARKEEIQNKKRPWGKTFHLSLRFDKDRKKYDRCMEYLEELIKEEEEINV
;
A
#
# COMPACT_ATOMS: atom_id res chain seq x y z
N MET A 1 -7.27 23.40 -12.12
CA MET A 1 -7.01 22.00 -12.50
C MET A 1 -5.51 21.74 -12.36
N ARG A 2 -5.10 20.90 -11.41
CA ARG A 2 -3.70 20.44 -11.36
C ARG A 2 -3.55 19.28 -12.34
N THR A 3 -2.79 19.49 -13.40
CA THR A 3 -2.43 18.44 -14.36
C THR A 3 -1.53 17.43 -13.64
N ILE A 4 -2.07 16.27 -13.29
CA ILE A 4 -1.26 15.16 -12.78
C ILE A 4 -0.58 14.50 -13.97
N ILE A 5 0.64 14.95 -14.29
CA ILE A 5 1.50 14.25 -15.24
C ILE A 5 1.91 12.94 -14.56
N LYS A 6 1.25 11.82 -14.89
CA LYS A 6 1.65 10.48 -14.40
C LYS A 6 3.04 10.16 -14.96
N ARG A 7 4.08 10.39 -14.15
CA ARG A 7 5.45 9.99 -14.47
C ARG A 7 5.51 8.47 -14.55
N LYS A 8 6.30 7.94 -15.49
CA LYS A 8 6.50 6.49 -15.67
C LYS A 8 7.22 5.85 -14.47
N GLN A 9 8.06 6.63 -13.79
CA GLN A 9 8.85 6.24 -12.65
C GLN A 9 8.18 6.70 -11.35
N ILE A 10 8.37 5.92 -10.28
CA ILE A 10 7.96 6.29 -8.93
C ILE A 10 9.04 7.21 -8.36
N GLU A 11 8.64 8.41 -7.96
CA GLU A 11 9.54 9.43 -7.39
C GLU A 11 9.66 9.28 -5.86
N ALA A 12 10.63 9.97 -5.26
CA ALA A 12 10.88 9.90 -3.82
C ALA A 12 9.66 10.33 -3.00
N GLU A 13 8.94 11.37 -3.44
CA GLU A 13 7.73 11.85 -2.77
C GLU A 13 6.61 10.81 -2.79
N GLU A 14 6.53 10.00 -3.85
CA GLU A 14 5.55 8.92 -3.96
C GLU A 14 5.92 7.74 -3.04
N VAL A 15 7.21 7.47 -2.86
CA VAL A 15 7.66 6.48 -1.86
C VAL A 15 7.30 6.95 -0.45
N LEU A 16 7.52 8.22 -0.12
CA LEU A 16 7.14 8.78 1.18
C LEU A 16 5.62 8.69 1.42
N ALA A 17 4.81 9.07 0.43
CA ALA A 17 3.36 8.95 0.51
C ALA A 17 2.89 7.51 0.72
N LEU A 18 3.57 6.53 0.09
CA LEU A 18 3.29 5.11 0.32
C LEU A 18 3.62 4.69 1.76
N ILE A 19 4.74 5.14 2.32
CA ILE A 19 5.13 4.86 3.70
C ILE A 19 4.11 5.46 4.68
N GLU A 20 3.67 6.70 4.46
CA GLU A 20 2.62 7.35 5.26
C GLU A 20 1.34 6.51 5.28
N LYS A 21 0.87 6.05 4.11
CA LYS A 21 -0.32 5.19 4.02
C LYS A 21 -0.15 3.83 4.68
N VAL A 22 1.04 3.22 4.59
CA VAL A 22 1.35 2.00 5.32
C VAL A 22 1.21 2.22 6.83
N ILE A 23 1.77 3.31 7.35
CA ILE A 23 1.71 3.65 8.78
C ILE A 23 0.26 3.94 9.21
N GLU A 24 -0.50 4.71 8.42
CA GLU A 24 -1.93 4.95 8.67
C GLU A 24 -2.72 3.64 8.75
N ALA A 25 -2.53 2.73 7.79
CA ALA A 25 -3.20 1.44 7.79
C ALA A 25 -2.82 0.56 9.00
N GLN A 26 -1.54 0.60 9.42
CA GLN A 26 -1.08 -0.06 10.64
C GLN A 26 -1.73 0.52 11.90
N HIS A 27 -1.87 1.84 11.99
CA HIS A 27 -2.54 2.50 13.13
C HIS A 27 -4.04 2.15 13.23
N LYS A 28 -4.68 1.82 12.10
CA LYS A 28 -6.04 1.26 12.02
C LYS A 28 -6.10 -0.24 12.36
N GLY A 29 -5.01 -0.83 12.85
CA GLY A 29 -4.97 -2.21 13.32
C GLY A 29 -4.84 -3.28 12.22
N ASN A 30 -4.61 -2.88 10.97
CA ASN A 30 -4.32 -3.82 9.88
C ASN A 30 -2.86 -4.31 9.97
N ALA A 31 -2.58 -5.55 9.55
CA ALA A 31 -1.19 -5.98 9.38
C ALA A 31 -0.69 -5.54 8.02
N VAL A 32 0.20 -4.57 8.01
CA VAL A 32 0.92 -4.17 6.82
C VAL A 32 2.41 -4.26 7.07
N ALA A 33 3.14 -4.90 6.17
CA ALA A 33 4.60 -4.92 6.15
C ALA A 33 5.09 -4.26 4.87
N PHE A 34 6.09 -3.40 5.01
CA PHE A 34 6.74 -2.70 3.91
C PHE A 34 8.22 -3.09 3.85
N SER A 35 8.69 -3.43 2.66
CA SER A 35 10.12 -3.65 2.41
C SER A 35 10.59 -2.75 1.26
N PHE A 36 11.81 -2.24 1.39
CA PHE A 36 12.43 -1.33 0.42
C PHE A 36 13.89 -1.71 0.20
N SER A 37 14.32 -1.65 -1.06
CA SER A 37 15.71 -1.91 -1.47
C SER A 37 16.03 -1.16 -2.76
N ASN A 38 17.29 -1.23 -3.19
CA ASN A 38 17.73 -0.70 -4.49
C ASN A 38 17.15 -1.44 -5.71
N TYR A 39 16.43 -2.56 -5.51
CA TYR A 39 15.71 -3.29 -6.57
C TYR A 39 14.24 -2.88 -6.67
N GLY A 40 13.64 -2.44 -5.57
CA GLY A 40 12.21 -2.18 -5.50
C GLY A 40 11.64 -2.09 -4.09
N MET A 41 10.32 -1.94 -4.03
CA MET A 41 9.51 -1.98 -2.83
C MET A 41 8.58 -3.19 -2.87
N SER A 42 8.19 -3.69 -1.70
CA SER A 42 7.05 -4.59 -1.57
C SER A 42 6.16 -4.18 -0.40
N VAL A 43 4.85 -4.33 -0.59
CA VAL A 43 3.84 -4.13 0.44
C VAL A 43 3.09 -5.43 0.60
N PHE A 44 3.07 -5.96 1.82
CA PHE A 44 2.27 -7.12 2.22
C PHE A 44 1.21 -6.61 3.18
N ALA A 45 -0.06 -6.90 2.92
CA ALA A 45 -1.15 -6.35 3.69
C ALA A 45 -2.21 -7.42 3.96
N ALA A 46 -2.76 -7.40 5.17
CA ALA A 46 -3.89 -8.21 5.58
C ALA A 46 -4.81 -7.38 6.48
N ARG A 47 -6.11 -7.61 6.36
CA ARG A 47 -7.10 -6.99 7.25
C ARG A 47 -6.95 -7.54 8.66
N LYS A 48 -7.37 -6.76 9.65
CA LYS A 48 -7.40 -7.16 11.07
C LYS A 48 -8.07 -8.53 11.27
N GLU A 49 -9.21 -8.75 10.62
CA GLU A 49 -10.03 -9.96 10.71
C GLU A 49 -9.34 -11.17 10.04
N GLU A 50 -8.56 -10.94 8.98
CA GLU A 50 -7.83 -12.00 8.27
C GLU A 50 -6.72 -12.58 9.15
N ILE A 51 -6.05 -11.73 9.92
CA ILE A 51 -4.96 -12.13 10.83
C ILE A 51 -5.51 -12.90 12.02
N GLN A 52 -6.62 -12.43 12.60
CA GLN A 52 -7.28 -13.09 13.73
C GLN A 52 -7.71 -14.52 13.39
N ASN A 53 -8.10 -14.77 12.14
CA ASN A 53 -8.53 -16.08 11.66
C ASN A 53 -7.36 -17.01 11.24
N LYS A 54 -6.09 -16.60 11.40
CA LYS A 54 -4.84 -17.40 11.24
C LYS A 54 -4.67 -18.20 9.93
N LYS A 55 -5.49 -17.97 8.89
CA LYS A 55 -5.48 -18.82 7.68
C LYS A 55 -4.35 -18.50 6.71
N ARG A 56 -3.84 -17.25 6.68
CA ARG A 56 -2.66 -16.82 5.91
C ARG A 56 -1.99 -15.61 6.59
N PRO A 57 -0.67 -15.42 6.45
CA PRO A 57 0.01 -14.27 7.02
C PRO A 57 -0.34 -12.95 6.29
N TRP A 58 -0.70 -13.01 4.99
CA TRP A 58 -0.96 -11.84 4.14
C TRP A 58 -2.17 -12.08 3.23
N GLY A 59 -3.09 -11.12 3.15
CA GLY A 59 -4.25 -11.16 2.27
C GLY A 59 -3.91 -10.69 0.85
N LYS A 60 -3.08 -9.65 0.73
CA LYS A 60 -2.70 -9.03 -0.55
C LYS A 60 -1.23 -8.61 -0.54
N THR A 61 -0.56 -8.78 -1.68
CA THR A 61 0.86 -8.42 -1.85
C THR A 61 1.06 -7.61 -3.12
N PHE A 62 1.87 -6.56 -3.02
CA PHE A 62 2.27 -5.69 -4.13
C PHE A 62 3.80 -5.67 -4.23
N HIS A 63 4.33 -5.92 -5.42
CA HIS A 63 5.76 -5.79 -5.72
C HIS A 63 5.95 -4.68 -6.75
N LEU A 64 6.75 -3.68 -6.39
CA LEU A 64 7.01 -2.45 -7.15
C LEU A 64 8.49 -2.38 -7.49
N SER A 65 8.85 -2.68 -8.74
CA SER A 65 10.20 -2.53 -9.27
C SER A 65 10.53 -1.07 -9.54
N LEU A 66 11.73 -0.67 -9.12
CA LEU A 66 12.29 0.65 -9.44
C LEU A 66 13.15 0.64 -10.72
N ARG A 67 13.45 -0.53 -11.30
CA ARG A 67 14.42 -0.69 -12.40
C ARG A 67 13.82 -1.16 -13.73
N PHE A 68 12.76 -1.97 -13.73
CA PHE A 68 12.34 -2.73 -14.92
C PHE A 68 11.04 -2.25 -15.58
N ASP A 69 10.68 -0.98 -15.38
CA ASP A 69 9.66 -0.23 -16.12
C ASP A 69 8.17 -0.57 -15.81
N LYS A 70 7.31 0.48 -15.81
CA LYS A 70 5.82 0.49 -15.73
C LYS A 70 5.10 -0.02 -14.46
N ASP A 71 5.67 0.13 -13.27
CA ASP A 71 4.94 -0.22 -12.04
C ASP A 71 3.98 0.87 -11.52
N ARG A 72 3.76 1.95 -12.28
CA ARG A 72 2.78 2.99 -11.92
C ARG A 72 1.38 2.43 -11.64
N LYS A 73 0.87 1.51 -12.46
CA LYS A 73 -0.44 0.87 -12.22
C LYS A 73 -0.45 -0.02 -10.98
N LYS A 74 0.69 -0.63 -10.61
CA LYS A 74 0.78 -1.42 -9.38
C LYS A 74 0.86 -0.51 -8.17
N TYR A 75 1.59 0.60 -8.27
CA TYR A 75 1.65 1.64 -7.26
C TYR A 75 0.25 2.21 -7.00
N ASP A 76 -0.46 2.65 -8.06
CA ASP A 76 -1.81 3.21 -7.94
C ASP A 76 -2.76 2.21 -7.25
N ARG A 77 -2.76 0.93 -7.65
CA ARG A 77 -3.57 -0.12 -7.00
C ARG A 77 -3.16 -0.42 -5.56
N CYS A 78 -1.88 -0.25 -5.23
CA CYS A 78 -1.38 -0.43 -3.88
C CYS A 78 -1.90 0.70 -2.98
N MET A 79 -1.83 1.94 -3.46
CA MET A 79 -2.36 3.11 -2.76
C MET A 79 -3.87 3.02 -2.56
N GLU A 80 -4.63 2.64 -3.60
CA GLU A 80 -6.07 2.43 -3.52
C GLU A 80 -6.43 1.39 -2.44
N TYR A 81 -5.71 0.27 -2.42
CA TYR A 81 -5.96 -0.78 -1.42
C TYR A 81 -5.61 -0.35 0.01
N LEU A 82 -4.53 0.41 0.21
CA LEU A 82 -4.20 0.95 1.53
C LEU A 82 -5.26 1.95 1.99
N GLU A 83 -5.79 2.78 1.07
CA GLU A 83 -6.87 3.72 1.36
C GLU A 83 -8.18 2.99 1.75
N GLU A 84 -8.51 1.88 1.09
CA GLU A 84 -9.62 1.00 1.49
C GLU A 84 -9.43 0.50 2.93
N LEU A 85 -8.24 -0.02 3.27
CA LEU A 85 -7.94 -0.51 4.62
C LEU A 85 -8.04 0.58 5.71
N ILE A 86 -7.74 1.83 5.36
CA ILE A 86 -7.81 2.95 6.29
C ILE A 86 -9.26 3.37 6.57
N LYS A 87 -10.12 3.30 5.54
CA LYS A 87 -11.53 3.72 5.60
C LYS A 87 -12.48 2.70 6.20
N GLU A 88 -12.16 1.42 6.14
CA GLU A 88 -13.06 0.36 6.64
C GLU A 88 -13.39 0.48 8.15
N GLU A 89 -12.55 1.13 8.96
CA GLU A 89 -12.90 1.43 10.37
C GLU A 89 -13.86 2.61 10.54
N GLU A 90 -14.05 3.46 9.53
CA GLU A 90 -14.94 4.62 9.61
C GLU A 90 -16.41 4.24 9.44
N GLU A 91 -16.72 3.14 8.74
CA GLU A 91 -18.10 2.68 8.49
C GLU A 91 -18.70 1.83 9.62
N ILE A 92 -17.90 1.32 10.57
CA ILE A 92 -18.38 0.48 11.67
C ILE A 92 -18.92 1.33 12.86
N ASN A 93 -18.69 2.64 12.85
CA ASN A 93 -19.09 3.56 13.92
C ASN A 93 -20.28 4.48 13.55
N VAL A 94 -21.12 4.10 12.57
CA VAL A 94 -22.38 4.79 12.22
C VAL A 94 -23.58 3.92 12.55
#